data_AF-J2H2Q7-F1
#
_entry.id   AF-J2H2Q7-F1
#
_cell.length_a   1.000
_cell.length_b   1.000
_cell.length_c   1.000
_cell.angle_alpha   90.00
_cell.angle_beta   90.00
_cell.angle_gamma   90.00
#
_symmetry.space_group_name_H-M   'P 1'
#
loop_
_entity.id
_entity.type
_entity.pdbx_description
1 polymer ?
#
loop_
_entity_poly.entity_id
_entity_poly.type
_entity_poly.pdbx_seq_one_letter_code
_entity_poly.pdbx_strand_id
1 'polypeptide(L)'
;MGILIKNPEAERAVRELAELTGESLTTAVEVAVRERLAKQREVQPRRARTIEEMREATDRFRRAVGLDKVKLNVTKADFDELNEIPGLDITDPE
;
A
#
# COMPACT_ATOMS: atom_id res chain seq x y z
N MET A 1 11.61 30.40 -17.56
CA MET A 1 10.14 30.39 -17.69
C MET A 1 9.55 30.51 -16.28
N GLY A 2 8.45 31.23 -16.08
CA GLY A 2 7.91 31.52 -14.74
C GLY A 2 6.54 30.90 -14.51
N ILE A 3 6.28 30.43 -13.28
CA ILE A 3 4.96 29.97 -12.83
C ILE A 3 4.38 31.08 -11.95
N LEU A 4 3.15 31.51 -12.22
CA LEU A 4 2.42 32.45 -11.37
C LEU A 4 1.43 31.70 -10.50
N ILE A 5 1.63 31.71 -9.18
CA ILE A 5 0.72 31.11 -8.20
C ILE A 5 -0.02 32.23 -7.48
N LYS A 6 -1.33 32.38 -7.73
CA LYS A 6 -2.18 33.38 -7.07
C LYS A 6 -2.82 32.85 -5.78
N ASN A 7 -2.04 32.18 -4.95
CA ASN A 7 -2.46 31.69 -3.65
C ASN A 7 -1.48 32.18 -2.57
N PRO A 8 -1.92 33.03 -1.62
CA PRO A 8 -1.05 33.61 -0.61
C PRO A 8 -0.51 32.58 0.41
N GLU A 9 -1.22 31.47 0.63
CA GLU A 9 -0.73 30.38 1.50
C GLU A 9 0.41 29.61 0.82
N ALA A 10 0.27 29.34 -0.48
CA ALA A 10 1.33 28.70 -1.25
C ALA A 10 2.60 29.57 -1.30
N GLU A 11 2.46 30.88 -1.48
CA GLU A 11 3.61 31.79 -1.44
C GLU A 11 4.30 31.76 -0.07
N ARG A 12 3.53 31.85 1.02
CA ARG A 12 4.08 31.78 2.39
C ARG A 12 4.82 30.48 2.65
N ALA A 13 4.24 29.35 2.28
CA ALA A 13 4.85 28.04 2.45
C ALA A 13 6.16 27.90 1.65
N VAL A 14 6.20 28.41 0.42
CA VAL A 14 7.42 28.39 -0.40
C VAL A 14 8.51 29.28 0.18
N ARG A 15 8.15 30.46 0.71
CA ARG A 15 9.10 31.36 1.39
C ARG A 15 9.67 30.72 2.63
N GLU A 16 8.82 30.16 3.50
CA GLU A 16 9.25 29.45 4.70
C GLU A 16 10.19 28.29 4.36
N LEU A 17 9.84 27.49 3.34
CA LEU A 17 10.70 26.39 2.89
C LEU A 17 12.08 26.89 2.43
N ALA A 18 12.10 27.94 1.61
CA ALA A 18 13.35 28.53 1.10
C ALA A 18 14.22 29.12 2.22
N GLU A 19 13.60 29.76 3.23
CA GLU A 19 14.31 30.29 4.40
C GLU A 19 14.91 29.17 5.25
N LEU A 20 14.19 28.08 5.45
CA LEU A 20 14.66 26.93 6.23
C LEU A 20 15.76 26.14 5.51
N THR A 21 15.72 26.03 4.18
CA THR A 21 16.73 25.29 3.41
C THR A 21 17.91 26.16 2.95
N GLY A 22 17.78 27.49 3.03
CA GLY A 22 18.78 28.42 2.49
C GLY A 22 18.82 28.46 0.96
N GLU A 23 17.74 28.02 0.30
CA GLU A 23 17.64 27.91 -1.15
C GLU A 23 16.87 29.09 -1.76
N SER A 24 16.91 29.22 -3.09
CA SER A 24 16.03 30.17 -3.79
C SER A 24 14.58 29.66 -3.79
N LEU A 25 13.59 30.56 -3.89
CA LEU A 25 12.17 30.19 -4.02
C LEU A 25 11.95 29.22 -5.20
N THR A 26 12.68 29.42 -6.30
CA THR A 26 12.61 28.54 -7.47
C THR A 26 13.12 27.14 -7.16
N THR A 27 14.28 27.04 -6.50
CA THR A 27 14.88 25.76 -6.10
C THR A 27 13.98 25.02 -5.11
N ALA A 28 13.46 25.72 -4.10
CA ALA A 28 12.55 25.14 -3.10
C ALA A 28 11.29 24.54 -3.76
N VAL A 29 10.66 25.26 -4.70
CA VAL A 29 9.50 24.75 -5.46
C VAL A 29 9.89 23.56 -6.34
N GLU A 30 11.01 23.66 -7.06
CA GLU A 30 11.47 22.62 -7.96
C GLU A 30 11.73 21.29 -7.23
N VAL A 31 12.43 21.35 -6.10
CA VAL A 31 12.73 20.20 -5.26
C VAL A 31 11.45 19.61 -4.67
N ALA A 32 10.59 20.43 -4.04
CA ALA A 32 9.35 19.98 -3.44
C ALA A 32 8.41 19.28 -4.46
N VAL A 33 8.29 19.85 -5.66
CA VAL A 33 7.50 19.25 -6.75
C VAL A 33 8.11 17.94 -7.22
N ARG A 34 9.45 17.89 -7.40
CA ARG A 34 10.14 16.67 -7.82
C ARG A 34 9.98 15.54 -6.82
N GLU A 35 10.15 15.82 -5.53
CA GLU A 35 9.97 14.84 -4.47
C GLU A 35 8.52 14.33 -4.41
N ARG A 36 7.54 15.24 -4.53
CA ARG A 36 6.13 14.84 -4.55
C ARG A 36 5.82 13.97 -5.76
N LEU A 37 6.36 14.29 -6.93
CA LEU A 37 6.21 13.47 -8.14
C LEU A 37 6.91 12.11 -7.99
N ALA A 38 8.10 12.06 -7.40
CA ALA A 38 8.80 10.80 -7.14
C ALA A 38 7.95 9.88 -6.25
N LYS A 39 7.44 10.39 -5.13
CA LYS A 39 6.53 9.66 -4.24
C LYS A 39 5.29 9.15 -4.98
N GLN A 40 4.67 9.97 -5.82
CA GLN A 40 3.48 9.55 -6.58
C GLN A 40 3.79 8.53 -7.67
N ARG A 41 4.97 8.60 -8.29
CA ARG A 41 5.42 7.62 -9.30
C ARG A 41 5.81 6.27 -8.68
N GLU A 42 6.26 6.27 -7.43
CA GLU A 42 6.53 5.04 -6.66
C GLU A 42 5.23 4.36 -6.22
N VAL A 43 4.18 5.13 -5.90
CA VAL A 43 2.82 4.63 -5.63
C VAL A 43 2.09 4.30 -6.94
N GLN A 44 2.80 3.75 -7.93
CA GLN A 44 2.11 3.11 -9.05
C GLN A 44 1.26 1.96 -8.50
N PRO A 45 -0.01 1.83 -8.94
CA PRO A 45 -0.86 0.74 -8.50
C PRO A 45 -0.11 -0.55 -8.78
N ARG A 46 0.24 -1.29 -7.71
CA ARG A 46 0.84 -2.60 -7.87
C ARG A 46 -0.11 -3.38 -8.78
N ARG A 47 0.41 -3.92 -9.88
CA ARG A 47 -0.35 -4.78 -10.78
C ARG A 47 -1.15 -5.75 -9.92
N ALA A 48 -2.46 -5.83 -10.15
CA ALA A 48 -3.28 -6.84 -9.52
C ALA A 48 -2.62 -8.21 -9.78
N ARG A 49 -2.30 -8.93 -8.70
CA ARG A 49 -1.64 -10.24 -8.84
C ARG A 49 -2.62 -11.21 -9.49
N THR A 50 -2.11 -12.09 -10.35
CA THR A 50 -2.91 -13.21 -10.84
C THR A 50 -3.16 -14.20 -9.69
N ILE A 51 -4.18 -15.06 -9.84
CA ILE A 51 -4.45 -16.14 -8.88
C ILE A 51 -3.21 -17.04 -8.72
N GLU A 52 -2.49 -17.27 -9.80
CA GLU A 52 -1.26 -18.06 -9.82
C GLU A 52 -0.15 -17.41 -8.98
N GLU A 53 0.11 -16.11 -9.18
CA GLU A 53 1.08 -15.37 -8.36
C GLU A 53 0.72 -15.34 -6.88
N MET A 54 -0.58 -15.31 -6.57
CA MET A 54 -1.07 -15.38 -5.19
C MET A 54 -0.83 -16.77 -4.57
N ARG A 55 -1.05 -17.85 -5.35
CA ARG A 55 -0.75 -19.23 -4.91
C ARG A 55 0.75 -19.41 -4.68
N GLU A 56 1.60 -19.01 -5.62
CA GLU A 56 3.06 -19.11 -5.47
C GLU A 56 3.58 -18.31 -4.27
N ALA A 57 3.04 -17.11 -4.03
CA ALA A 57 3.40 -16.31 -2.87
C ALA A 57 3.02 -16.99 -1.55
N THR A 58 1.85 -17.64 -1.53
CA THR A 58 1.37 -18.42 -0.39
C THR A 58 2.26 -19.63 -0.15
N ASP A 59 2.59 -20.41 -1.19
CA ASP A 59 3.42 -21.60 -1.08
C ASP A 59 4.84 -21.26 -0.61
N ARG A 60 5.42 -20.17 -1.13
CA ARG A 60 6.72 -19.68 -0.67
C ARG A 60 6.68 -19.33 0.82
N PHE A 61 5.63 -18.63 1.26
CA PHE A 61 5.46 -18.28 2.66
C PHE A 61 5.33 -19.53 3.54
N ARG A 62 4.45 -20.47 3.17
CA ARG A 62 4.22 -21.71 3.94
C ARG A 62 5.50 -22.53 4.11
N ARG A 63 6.33 -22.64 3.06
CA ARG A 63 7.65 -23.26 3.14
C ARG A 63 8.59 -22.53 4.09
N ALA A 64 8.67 -21.20 3.97
CA ALA A 64 9.59 -20.39 4.75
C ALA A 64 9.27 -20.42 6.26
N VAL A 65 7.99 -20.40 6.63
CA VAL A 65 7.56 -20.45 8.03
C VAL A 65 7.33 -21.86 8.55
N GLY A 66 7.59 -22.89 7.73
CA GLY A 66 7.46 -24.30 8.12
C GLY A 66 6.01 -24.77 8.32
N LEU A 67 5.02 -24.02 7.85
CA LEU A 67 3.59 -24.38 7.91
C LEU A 67 3.27 -25.67 7.15
N ASP A 68 4.09 -26.04 6.16
CA ASP A 68 3.91 -27.30 5.42
C ASP A 68 4.15 -28.54 6.28
N LYS A 69 4.84 -28.38 7.41
CA LYS A 69 5.09 -29.47 8.38
C LYS A 69 4.03 -29.53 9.46
N VAL A 70 3.15 -28.53 9.54
CA VAL A 70 2.07 -28.48 10.51
C VAL A 70 0.90 -29.28 9.95
N LYS A 71 0.68 -30.48 10.49
CA LYS A 71 -0.58 -31.18 10.29
C LYS A 71 -1.64 -30.46 11.12
N LEU A 72 -2.57 -29.79 10.44
CA LEU A 72 -3.79 -29.34 11.08
C LEU A 72 -4.59 -30.59 11.44
N ASN A 73 -4.74 -30.86 12.72
CA ASN A 73 -5.62 -31.93 13.22
C ASN A 73 -7.09 -31.54 13.21
N VAL A 74 -7.39 -30.34 12.69
CA VAL A 74 -8.72 -29.75 12.62
C VAL A 74 -9.30 -30.13 11.26
N THR A 75 -10.39 -30.88 11.28
CA THR A 75 -11.17 -31.17 10.07
C THR A 75 -11.95 -29.93 9.64
N LYS A 76 -12.48 -29.93 8.40
CA LYS A 76 -13.36 -28.83 7.95
C LYS A 76 -14.54 -28.65 8.91
N ALA A 77 -15.14 -29.75 9.37
CA ALA A 77 -16.24 -29.73 10.33
C ALA A 77 -15.85 -29.08 11.67
N ASP A 78 -14.68 -29.42 12.22
CA ASP A 78 -14.18 -28.80 13.46
C ASP A 78 -13.93 -27.28 13.29
N PHE A 79 -13.49 -26.86 12.10
CA PHE A 79 -13.30 -25.45 11.78
C PHE A 79 -14.62 -24.70 11.64
N ASP A 80 -15.61 -25.32 10.98
CA ASP A 80 -16.94 -24.74 10.76
C ASP A 80 -17.70 -24.59 12.10
N GLU A 81 -17.58 -25.56 13.01
CA GLU A 81 -18.13 -25.47 14.38
C GLU A 81 -17.56 -24.28 15.16
N LEU A 82 -16.24 -24.04 15.06
CA LEU A 82 -15.58 -22.91 15.73
C LEU A 82 -15.91 -21.54 15.13
N ASN A 83 -16.36 -21.50 13.87
CA ASN A 83 -16.60 -20.27 13.13
C ASN A 83 -18.08 -20.13 12.72
N GLU A 84 -19.00 -20.83 13.39
CA GLU A 84 -20.43 -20.65 13.16
C GLU A 84 -20.80 -19.19 13.44
N ILE A 85 -21.22 -18.47 12.40
CA ILE A 85 -21.69 -17.09 12.50
C ILE A 85 -23.22 -17.15 12.59
N PRO A 86 -23.83 -16.79 13.74
CA PRO A 86 -25.28 -16.89 13.90
C PRO A 86 -26.04 -16.13 12.81
N GLY A 87 -26.86 -16.85 12.04
CA GLY A 87 -27.70 -16.29 10.98
C GLY A 87 -27.09 -16.27 9.57
N LEU A 88 -25.90 -16.85 9.36
CA LEU A 88 -25.30 -17.02 8.03
C LEU A 88 -25.36 -18.50 7.60
N ASP A 89 -26.21 -18.81 6.63
CA ASP A 89 -26.33 -20.17 6.09
C ASP A 89 -25.32 -20.34 4.93
N ILE A 90 -24.15 -20.92 5.23
CA ILE A 90 -23.11 -21.14 4.23
C ILE A 90 -23.45 -22.43 3.47
N THR A 91 -24.14 -22.29 2.34
CA THR A 91 -24.32 -23.41 1.40
C THR A 91 -23.04 -23.56 0.58
N ASP A 92 -22.28 -24.63 0.79
CA ASP A 92 -21.15 -24.99 -0.07
C ASP A 92 -21.68 -25.21 -1.51
N PRO A 93 -21.15 -24.52 -2.54
CA PRO A 93 -21.50 -24.82 -3.92
C PRO A 93 -20.93 -26.18 -4.33
N GLU A 94 -21.76 -27.00 -5.00
CA GLU A 94 -21.42 -28.32 -5.58
C GLU A 94 -20.23 -28.29 -6.54
#